data_AF-A0A3B9K7I1-F1
#
_entry.id   AF-A0A3B9K7I1-F1
#
_cell.length_a   1.000
_cell.length_b   1.000
_cell.length_c   1.000
_cell.angle_alpha   90.00
_cell.angle_beta   90.00
_cell.angle_gamma   90.00
#
_symmetry.space_group_name_H-M   'P 1'
#
loop_
_entity.id
_entity.type
_entity.pdbx_description
1 polymer ?
#
loop_
_entity_poly.entity_id
_entity_poly.type
_entity_poly.pdbx_seq_one_letter_code
_entity_poly.pdbx_strand_id
1 'polypeptide(L)' 'QTRMLFAGNLTKHPCFDGMRKTGQGYRVAGSLENTDRIMRDTFWVGVYPGMTDEKTDYMAQIITEAAEAAV' A
#
# COMPACT_ATOMS: atom_id res chain seq x y z
N GLN A 1 -8.76 -8.50 -5.89
CA GLN A 1 -8.56 -7.87 -4.56
C GLN A 1 -7.72 -6.63 -4.78
N THR A 2 -8.23 -5.46 -4.41
CA THR A 2 -7.48 -4.19 -4.42
C THR A 2 -7.44 -3.70 -2.98
N ARG A 3 -6.24 -3.53 -2.42
CA ARG A 3 -6.07 -3.04 -1.05
C ARG A 3 -4.72 -2.33 -0.92
N MET A 4 -4.57 -1.52 0.13
CA MET A 4 -3.27 -0.96 0.49
C MET A 4 -2.26 -2.09 0.78
N LEU A 5 -0.96 -1.79 0.62
CA LEU A 5 0.10 -2.77 0.87
C LEU A 5 0.26 -3.03 2.37
N PHE A 6 -0.49 -3.99 2.90
CA PHE A 6 -0.54 -4.32 4.32
C PHE A 6 -0.82 -3.07 5.18
N ALA A 7 -0.04 -2.83 6.23
CA ALA A 7 -0.14 -1.62 7.05
C ALA A 7 0.55 -0.39 6.41
N GLY A 8 1.31 -0.57 5.32
CA GLY A 8 2.22 0.44 4.79
C GLY A 8 3.34 0.74 5.79
N ASN A 9 3.08 1.65 6.73
CA ASN A 9 3.97 1.96 7.84
C ASN A 9 3.40 1.45 9.17
N LEU A 10 3.99 0.36 9.68
CA LEU A 10 3.54 -0.28 10.90
C LEU A 10 3.64 0.64 12.14
N THR A 11 4.59 1.57 12.18
CA THR A 11 4.75 2.49 13.34
C THR A 11 3.58 3.47 13.46
N LYS A 12 2.83 3.69 12.36
CA LYS A 12 1.62 4.52 12.30
C LYS A 12 0.33 3.72 12.44
N HIS A 13 0.40 2.39 12.44
CA HIS A 13 -0.78 1.54 12.65
C HIS A 13 -1.32 1.69 14.08
N PRO A 14 -2.65 1.64 14.31
CA PRO A 14 -3.25 1.76 15.64
C PRO A 14 -2.70 0.79 16.70
N CYS A 15 -2.29 -0.41 16.28
CA CYS A 15 -1.68 -1.37 17.21
C CYS A 15 -0.32 -0.93 17.78
N PHE A 16 0.33 0.08 17.19
CA PHE A 16 1.56 0.69 17.68
C PHE A 16 1.33 1.96 18.51
N ASP A 17 0.09 2.38 18.73
CA ASP A 17 -0.24 3.62 19.47
C ASP A 17 0.39 3.68 20.85
N GLY A 18 0.34 2.57 21.60
CA GLY A 18 0.95 2.50 22.94
C GLY A 18 2.45 2.78 22.89
N MET A 19 3.17 2.08 22.02
CA MET A 19 4.61 2.26 21.82
C MET A 19 4.96 3.65 21.26
N ARG A 20 4.12 4.19 20.37
CA ARG A 20 4.31 5.52 19.79
C ARG A 20 4.09 6.63 20.81
N LYS A 21 3.13 6.48 21.73
CA LYS A 21 2.88 7.42 22.83
C LYS A 21 3.99 7.39 23.87
N THR A 22 4.53 6.21 24.20
CA THR A 22 5.61 6.08 25.19
C THR A 22 7.00 6.37 24.63
N GLY A 23 7.18 6.27 23.31
CA GLY A 23 8.49 6.35 22.67
C GLY A 23 9.38 5.14 22.96
N GLN A 24 8.80 4.03 23.44
CA GLN A 24 9.50 2.80 23.84
C GLN A 24 8.94 1.59 23.09
N GLY A 25 9.73 0.51 22.97
CA GLY A 25 9.29 -0.76 22.38
C GLY A 25 9.69 -0.97 20.92
N TYR A 26 10.17 0.06 20.22
CA TYR A 26 10.84 -0.07 18.93
C TYR A 26 11.85 1.05 18.72
N ARG A 27 12.72 0.89 17.71
CA ARG A 27 13.66 1.94 17.27
C ARG A 27 13.55 2.10 15.76
N VAL A 28 13.83 3.31 15.29
CA VAL A 28 14.00 3.63 13.87
C VAL A 28 15.42 4.14 13.69
N ALA A 29 16.15 3.57 12.73
CA ALA A 29 17.47 4.07 12.33
C ALA A 29 17.33 4.81 11.00
N GLY A 30 17.66 6.12 11.00
CA GLY A 30 17.44 6.98 9.84
C GLY A 30 15.98 7.41 9.67
N SER A 31 15.51 7.50 8.43
CA SER A 31 14.13 7.87 8.09
C SER A 31 13.35 6.71 7.47
N LEU A 32 12.03 6.81 7.52
CA LEU A 32 11.08 5.87 6.91
C LEU A 32 10.38 6.48 5.70
N GLU A 33 11.04 7.37 4.96
CA GLU A 33 10.44 8.14 3.85
C GLU A 33 9.79 7.24 2.80
N ASN A 34 10.48 6.17 2.38
CA ASN A 34 9.92 5.21 1.43
C ASN A 34 8.76 4.40 2.03
N THR A 35 8.83 4.04 3.31
CA THR A 35 7.72 3.36 4.00
C THR A 35 6.50 4.26 4.09
N ASP A 36 6.70 5.54 4.33
CA ASP A 36 5.66 6.57 4.36
C ASP A 36 5.04 6.80 2.97
N ARG A 37 5.86 6.78 1.91
CA ARG A 37 5.38 6.80 0.53
C ARG A 37 4.55 5.55 0.22
N ILE A 38 5.02 4.36 0.60
CA ILE A 38 4.27 3.09 0.42
C ILE A 38 2.92 3.15 1.14
N MET A 39 2.87 3.72 2.35
CA MET A 39 1.63 3.85 3.11
C MET A 39 0.60 4.77 2.44
N ARG A 40 1.03 5.80 1.72
CA ARG A 40 0.12 6.79 1.10
C ARG A 40 -0.19 6.51 -0.36
N ASP A 41 0.83 6.10 -1.12
CA ASP A 41 0.84 6.20 -2.58
C ASP A 41 0.95 4.82 -3.24
N THR A 42 0.68 3.74 -2.51
CA THR A 42 0.81 2.37 -3.03
C THR A 42 -0.39 1.50 -2.68
N PHE A 43 -0.89 0.84 -3.71
CA PHE A 43 -1.80 -0.29 -3.61
C PHE A 43 -1.28 -1.41 -4.51
N TRP A 44 -1.84 -2.61 -4.38
CA TRP A 44 -1.53 -3.74 -5.23
C TRP A 44 -2.81 -4.37 -5.76
N VAL A 45 -2.69 -5.00 -6.92
CA VAL A 45 -3.76 -5.75 -7.59
C VAL A 45 -3.40 -7.24 -7.61
N GLY A 46 -4.42 -8.08 -7.70
CA GLY A 46 -4.21 -9.52 -7.77
C GLY A 46 -3.64 -9.94 -9.13
N VAL A 47 -2.68 -10.86 -9.12
CA VAL A 47 -2.08 -11.49 -10.32
C VAL A 47 -1.89 -13.00 -10.09
N TYR A 48 -2.84 -13.62 -9.41
CA TYR A 48 -2.73 -15.04 -9.03
C TYR A 48 -2.99 -15.96 -10.25
N PRO A 49 -2.52 -17.23 -10.24
CA PRO A 49 -2.56 -18.10 -11.42
C PRO A 49 -3.95 -18.39 -12.03
N GLY A 50 -5.05 -18.13 -11.32
CA GLY A 50 -6.42 -18.29 -11.85
C GLY A 50 -6.97 -17.05 -12.56
N MET A 51 -6.13 -16.05 -12.80
CA MET A 51 -6.46 -14.91 -13.64
C MET A 51 -6.33 -15.29 -15.11
N THR A 52 -7.41 -15.09 -15.86
CA THR A 52 -7.39 -15.24 -17.31
C THR A 52 -6.90 -13.94 -17.94
N ASP A 53 -6.52 -14.01 -19.21
CA ASP A 53 -6.05 -12.85 -19.96
C ASP A 53 -7.15 -11.77 -19.99
N GLU A 54 -8.42 -12.14 -20.19
CA GLU A 54 -9.53 -11.17 -20.24
C GLU A 54 -9.71 -10.42 -18.92
N LYS A 55 -9.49 -11.08 -17.78
CA LYS A 55 -9.55 -10.41 -16.46
C LYS A 55 -8.38 -9.44 -16.29
N THR A 56 -7.22 -9.78 -16.81
CA THR A 56 -6.01 -8.96 -16.74
C THR A 56 -6.13 -7.74 -17.65
N ASP A 57 -6.62 -7.94 -18.87
CA ASP A 57 -6.90 -6.88 -19.84
C ASP A 57 -7.91 -5.87 -19.28
N TYR A 58 -9.01 -6.36 -18.69
CA TYR A 58 -10.00 -5.49 -18.06
C TYR A 58 -9.38 -4.66 -16.92
N MET A 59 -8.56 -5.26 -16.05
CA MET A 59 -7.88 -4.50 -14.98
C MET A 59 -6.92 -3.45 -15.55
N ALA A 60 -6.15 -3.78 -16.59
CA ALA A 60 -5.23 -2.86 -17.23
C ALA A 60 -5.96 -1.67 -17.87
N GLN A 61 -7.08 -1.93 -18.54
CA GLN A 61 -7.95 -0.89 -19.10
C GLN A 61 -8.41 0.08 -18.00
N ILE A 62 -9.00 -0.44 -16.91
CA ILE A 62 -9.54 0.40 -15.83
C ILE A 62 -8.43 1.24 -15.15
N ILE A 63 -7.24 0.66 -14.94
CA ILE A 63 -6.11 1.41 -14.36
C ILE A 63 -5.68 2.56 -15.29
N THR A 64 -5.66 2.31 -16.60
CA THR A 64 -5.27 3.31 -17.60
C THR A 64 -6.28 4.44 -17.66
N GLU A 65 -7.58 4.12 -17.77
CA GLU A 65 -8.67 5.11 -17.79
C GLU A 65 -8.66 5.99 -16.52
N ALA A 66 -8.46 5.38 -15.35
CA ALA A 66 -8.38 6.11 -14.08
C ALA A 66 -7.16 7.04 -14.01
N ALA A 67 -6.02 6.62 -14.57
CA ALA A 67 -4.81 7.43 -14.62
C ALA A 67 -4.95 8.62 -15.56
N GLU A 68 -5.60 8.44 -16.72
CA GLU A 68 -5.87 9.52 -17.67
C GLU A 68 -6.86 10.55 -17.12
N ALA A 69 -7.91 10.11 -16.43
CA ALA A 69 -8.90 11.00 -15.82
C ALA A 69 -8.36 11.83 -14.64
N ALA A 70 -7.22 11.44 -14.07
CA ALA A 70 -6.58 12.13 -12.94
C ALA A 70 -5.63 13.25 -13.37
N VAL A 71 -5.42 13.45 -14.68
CA VAL A 71 -4.62 14.54 -15.29
C VAL A 71 -5.53 15.70 -15.66
#